data_AF-A0A6A4BY87-F1
#
_entry.id   AF-A0A6A4BY87-F1
#
_cell.length_a   1.000
_cell.length_b   1.000
_cell.length_c   1.000
_cell.angle_alpha   90.00
_cell.angle_beta   90.00
_cell.angle_gamma   90.00
#
_symmetry.space_group_name_H-M   'P 1'
#
loop_
_entity.id
_entity.type
_entity.pdbx_description
1 polymer ?
#
loop_
_entity_poly.entity_id
_entity_poly.type
_entity_poly.pdbx_seq_one_letter_code
_entity_poly.pdbx_strand_id
1 'polypeptide(L)'
;MGIGFMLDPATDLDDFVGTDSEKVDDQACQMAVRCGIITAVDIPKLTAEILEFKTEKRRGGEAERVKFSESSPQYYWGSKSEKKSFRYPLLKKVADIVFAIPTSSAASERARSIFDHIHSKRRNRLSVEKVEMLAFIYINYGIIESDEHDLARHQSRPESVEVDN
;
A
#
# COMPACT_ATOMS: atom_id res chain seq x y z
N MET A 1 -11.83 3.48 -1.86
CA MET A 1 -10.70 4.39 -1.55
C MET A 1 -11.05 5.44 -0.48
N GLY A 2 -12.10 5.25 0.35
CA GLY A 2 -12.50 6.24 1.35
C GLY A 2 -11.51 6.39 2.51
N ILE A 3 -10.86 5.31 2.93
CA ILE A 3 -9.91 5.34 4.07
C ILE A 3 -8.70 6.22 3.73
N GLY A 4 -8.08 6.04 2.56
CA GLY A 4 -6.96 6.88 2.12
C GLY A 4 -7.36 8.35 2.00
N PHE A 5 -8.54 8.61 1.44
CA PHE A 5 -9.09 9.96 1.36
C PHE A 5 -9.29 10.59 2.74
N MET A 6 -9.83 9.87 3.72
CA MET A 6 -9.96 10.37 5.10
C MET A 6 -8.59 10.69 5.73
N LEU A 7 -7.60 9.80 5.56
CA LEU A 7 -6.28 9.87 6.18
C LEU A 7 -5.34 10.89 5.54
N ASP A 8 -5.62 11.31 4.32
CA ASP A 8 -4.86 12.34 3.64
C ASP A 8 -5.14 13.70 4.29
N PRO A 9 -4.12 14.42 4.81
CA PRO A 9 -4.32 15.74 5.42
C PRO A 9 -4.76 16.83 4.42
N ALA A 10 -4.54 16.64 3.11
CA ALA A 10 -4.83 17.64 2.08
C ALA A 10 -6.28 17.59 1.57
N THR A 11 -7.01 16.50 1.81
CA THR A 11 -8.39 16.34 1.31
C THR A 11 -9.41 17.03 2.21
N ASP A 12 -10.55 17.43 1.66
CA ASP A 12 -11.69 17.90 2.46
C ASP A 12 -12.60 16.74 2.87
N LEU A 13 -12.95 16.64 4.15
CA LEU A 13 -13.87 15.59 4.61
C LEU A 13 -15.31 15.87 4.18
N ASP A 14 -15.64 17.09 3.79
CA ASP A 14 -16.98 17.44 3.33
C ASP A 14 -17.21 17.08 1.84
N ASP A 15 -16.14 16.71 1.12
CA ASP A 15 -16.18 16.23 -0.26
C ASP A 15 -16.55 14.72 -0.38
N PHE A 16 -16.78 14.04 0.74
CA PHE A 16 -17.26 12.65 0.71
C PHE A 16 -18.62 12.56 0.00
N VAL A 17 -18.73 11.65 -0.98
CA VAL A 17 -19.95 11.47 -1.78
C VAL A 17 -20.84 10.40 -1.15
N GLY A 18 -22.15 10.68 -1.04
CA GLY A 18 -23.14 9.70 -0.61
C GLY A 18 -22.93 9.19 0.82
N THR A 19 -23.00 7.87 1.01
CA THR A 19 -22.87 7.23 2.35
C THR A 19 -21.42 6.92 2.74
N ASP A 20 -20.43 7.37 1.96
CA ASP A 20 -19.03 6.99 2.18
C ASP A 20 -18.48 7.58 3.49
N SER A 21 -18.94 8.77 3.87
CA SER A 21 -18.58 9.42 5.13
C SER A 21 -19.06 8.66 6.37
N GLU A 22 -20.20 7.96 6.26
CA GLU A 22 -20.80 7.16 7.33
C GLU A 22 -20.10 5.82 7.51
N LYS A 23 -19.57 5.25 6.42
CA LYS A 23 -18.99 3.89 6.42
C LYS A 23 -17.47 3.86 6.57
N VAL A 24 -16.78 4.97 6.28
CA VAL A 24 -15.31 4.99 6.22
C VAL A 24 -14.65 4.64 7.55
N ASP A 25 -15.25 5.02 8.67
CA ASP A 25 -14.72 4.77 10.02
C ASP A 25 -14.79 3.26 10.34
N ASP A 26 -15.91 2.62 10.03
CA ASP A 26 -16.10 1.17 10.18
C ASP A 26 -15.17 0.40 9.22
N GLN A 27 -15.03 0.86 7.98
CA GLN A 27 -14.12 0.26 7.00
C GLN A 27 -12.66 0.35 7.47
N ALA A 28 -12.25 1.47 8.08
CA ALA A 28 -10.91 1.63 8.65
C ALA A 28 -10.68 0.64 9.79
N CYS A 29 -11.65 0.47 10.69
CA CYS A 29 -11.55 -0.51 11.77
C CYS A 29 -11.50 -1.95 11.25
N GLN A 30 -12.36 -2.31 10.30
CA GLN A 30 -12.36 -3.64 9.67
C GLN A 30 -11.05 -3.93 8.95
N MET A 31 -10.51 -2.95 8.22
CA MET A 31 -9.20 -3.06 7.58
C MET A 31 -8.10 -3.29 8.64
N ALA A 32 -8.10 -2.49 9.70
CA ALA A 32 -7.09 -2.58 10.75
C ALA A 32 -7.09 -3.97 11.44
N VAL A 33 -8.26 -4.55 11.67
CA VAL A 33 -8.41 -5.93 12.17
C VAL A 33 -7.89 -6.95 11.16
N ARG A 34 -8.29 -6.84 9.88
CA ARG A 34 -7.85 -7.76 8.82
C ARG A 34 -6.35 -7.74 8.57
N CYS A 35 -5.73 -6.57 8.70
CA CYS A 35 -4.29 -6.40 8.59
C CYS A 35 -3.53 -6.77 9.87
N GLY A 36 -4.21 -7.22 10.93
CA GLY A 36 -3.57 -7.61 12.19
C GLY A 36 -2.95 -6.46 12.97
N ILE A 37 -3.36 -5.21 12.69
CA ILE A 37 -2.86 -4.01 13.39
C ILE A 37 -3.44 -3.94 14.80
N ILE A 38 -4.72 -4.31 14.92
CA ILE A 38 -5.52 -4.21 16.12
C ILE A 38 -6.34 -5.48 16.35
N THR A 39 -6.80 -5.66 17.59
CA THR A 39 -7.80 -6.68 17.94
C THR A 39 -9.18 -6.05 18.16
N ALA A 40 -10.21 -6.87 18.38
CA ALA A 40 -11.56 -6.38 18.69
C ALA A 40 -11.60 -5.45 19.92
N VAL A 41 -10.67 -5.63 20.87
CA VAL A 41 -10.56 -4.83 22.11
C VAL A 41 -10.09 -3.41 21.82
N ASP A 42 -9.29 -3.22 20.77
CA ASP A 42 -8.68 -1.94 20.42
C ASP A 42 -9.57 -1.08 19.50
N ILE A 43 -10.68 -1.63 18.98
CA ILE A 43 -11.60 -0.92 18.08
C ILE A 43 -12.05 0.42 18.67
N PRO A 44 -12.54 0.51 19.92
CA PRO A 44 -13.00 1.79 20.48
C PRO A 44 -11.87 2.84 20.54
N LYS A 45 -10.64 2.39 20.77
CA LYS A 45 -9.47 3.28 20.81
C LYS A 45 -9.14 3.82 19.42
N LEU A 46 -9.13 2.96 18.41
CA LEU A 46 -8.94 3.39 17.03
C LEU A 46 -10.07 4.34 16.57
N THR A 47 -11.33 4.03 16.91
CA THR A 47 -12.46 4.92 16.61
C THR A 47 -12.29 6.29 17.26
N ALA A 48 -11.83 6.35 18.51
CA ALA A 48 -11.56 7.62 19.17
C ALA A 48 -10.46 8.43 18.45
N GLU A 49 -9.36 7.78 18.06
CA GLU A 49 -8.29 8.43 17.29
C GLU A 49 -8.79 8.96 15.93
N ILE A 50 -9.64 8.20 15.24
CA ILE A 50 -10.27 8.61 13.97
C ILE A 50 -11.12 9.88 14.17
N LEU A 51 -11.97 9.91 15.19
CA LEU A 51 -12.86 11.04 15.45
C LEU A 51 -12.10 12.30 15.89
N GLU A 52 -11.07 12.15 16.73
CA GLU A 52 -10.22 13.28 17.13
C GLU A 52 -9.46 13.84 15.92
N PHE A 53 -8.90 12.97 15.07
CA PHE A 53 -8.23 13.39 13.84
C PHE A 53 -9.17 14.10 12.86
N LYS A 54 -10.38 13.57 12.62
CA LYS A 54 -11.40 14.23 11.76
C LYS A 54 -11.76 15.61 12.30
N THR A 55 -11.86 15.75 13.61
CA THR A 55 -12.15 17.03 14.27
C THR A 55 -10.99 18.03 14.11
N GLU A 56 -9.74 17.59 14.32
CA GLU A 56 -8.55 18.41 14.09
C GLU A 56 -8.48 18.88 12.64
N LYS A 57 -8.72 17.98 11.69
CA LYS A 57 -8.69 18.27 10.25
C LYS A 57 -9.75 19.30 9.84
N ARG A 58 -10.99 19.17 10.33
CA ARG A 58 -12.04 20.18 10.09
C ARG A 58 -11.69 21.55 10.68
N ARG A 59 -11.04 21.58 11.85
CA ARG A 59 -10.62 22.82 12.50
C ARG A 59 -9.49 23.53 11.73
N GLY A 60 -8.58 22.79 11.12
CA GLY A 60 -7.49 23.35 10.31
C GLY A 60 -7.97 24.09 9.06
N GLY A 61 -9.08 23.64 8.47
CA GLY A 61 -9.71 24.28 7.32
C GLY A 61 -8.83 24.28 6.05
N GLU A 62 -9.16 25.15 5.10
CA GLU A 62 -8.51 25.20 3.79
C GLU A 62 -7.02 25.54 3.85
N ALA A 63 -6.61 26.46 4.72
CA ALA A 63 -5.22 26.90 4.82
C ALA A 63 -4.26 25.76 5.20
N GLU A 64 -4.66 24.89 6.13
CA GLU A 64 -3.86 23.71 6.48
C GLU A 64 -3.87 22.67 5.35
N ARG A 65 -5.00 22.47 4.67
CA ARG A 65 -5.07 21.54 3.53
C ARG A 65 -4.14 21.93 2.38
N VAL A 66 -4.13 23.21 2.02
CA VAL A 66 -3.23 23.74 0.97
C VAL A 66 -1.78 23.49 1.36
N LYS A 67 -1.41 23.79 2.62
CA LYS A 67 -0.05 23.52 3.12
C LYS A 67 0.32 22.04 3.05
N PHE A 68 -0.59 21.14 3.39
CA PHE A 68 -0.30 19.70 3.36
C PHE A 68 -0.36 19.10 1.95
N SER A 69 -1.03 19.75 1.00
CA SER A 69 -1.04 19.35 -0.42
C SER A 69 0.34 19.44 -1.08
N GLU A 70 1.24 20.23 -0.51
CA GLU A 70 2.63 20.37 -0.97
C GLU A 70 3.52 19.17 -0.58
N SER A 71 2.99 18.20 0.17
CA SER A 71 3.74 17.06 0.69
C SER A 71 2.99 15.73 0.51
N SER A 72 3.72 14.61 0.58
CA SER A 72 3.09 13.30 0.55
C SER A 72 2.40 13.01 1.89
N PRO A 73 1.25 12.30 1.89
CA PRO A 73 0.59 11.89 3.13
C PRO A 73 1.50 11.05 4.04
N GLN A 74 2.39 10.23 3.47
CA GLN A 74 3.37 9.45 4.23
C GLN A 74 4.31 10.36 5.06
N TYR A 75 4.77 11.47 4.48
CA TYR A 75 5.65 12.40 5.16
C TYR A 75 4.92 13.16 6.28
N TYR A 76 3.64 13.49 6.06
CA TYR A 76 2.79 14.04 7.11
C TYR A 76 2.69 13.10 8.33
N TRP A 77 2.38 11.82 8.11
CA TRP A 77 2.27 10.83 9.19
C TRP A 77 3.61 10.54 9.87
N GLY A 78 4.71 10.53 9.11
CA GLY A 78 6.07 10.44 9.64
C GLY A 78 6.40 11.59 10.59
N SER A 79 6.31 12.83 10.10
CA SER A 79 6.66 14.04 10.88
C SER A 79 5.75 14.28 12.09
N LYS A 80 4.45 13.96 12.02
CA LYS A 80 3.55 14.04 13.18
C LYS A 80 3.94 13.05 14.28
N SER A 81 4.41 11.86 13.91
CA SER A 81 4.73 10.80 14.85
C SER A 81 6.00 11.02 15.68
N GLU A 82 6.93 11.84 15.17
CA GLU A 82 8.16 12.22 15.88
C GLU A 82 7.90 13.19 17.04
N LYS A 83 6.71 13.79 17.09
CA LYS A 83 6.34 14.71 18.16
C LYS A 83 6.08 13.94 19.45
N LYS A 84 6.67 14.39 20.56
CA LYS A 84 6.49 13.80 21.90
C LYS A 84 5.03 13.70 22.37
N SER A 85 4.13 14.49 21.79
CA SER A 85 2.68 14.49 22.07
C SER A 85 1.86 13.88 20.93
N PHE A 86 2.41 12.90 20.20
CA PHE A 86 1.67 12.23 19.13
C PHE A 86 0.45 11.47 19.67
N ARG A 87 -0.73 11.79 19.12
CA ARG A 87 -2.03 11.34 19.66
C ARG A 87 -2.65 10.16 18.94
N TYR A 88 -2.12 9.76 17.79
CA TYR A 88 -2.79 8.83 16.87
C TYR A 88 -1.94 7.59 16.53
N PRO A 89 -1.44 6.82 17.54
CA PRO A 89 -0.54 5.69 17.30
C PRO A 89 -1.17 4.53 16.51
N LEU A 90 -2.47 4.23 16.70
CA LEU A 90 -3.14 3.17 15.94
C LEU A 90 -3.50 3.65 14.54
N LEU A 91 -4.01 4.88 14.44
CA LEU A 91 -4.37 5.47 13.15
C LEU A 91 -3.15 5.65 12.24
N LYS A 92 -1.98 5.99 12.81
CA LYS A 92 -0.72 6.03 12.05
C LYS A 92 -0.43 4.69 11.38
N LYS A 93 -0.53 3.58 12.12
CA LYS A 93 -0.26 2.25 11.57
C LYS A 93 -1.22 1.93 10.42
N VAL A 94 -2.48 2.36 10.52
CA VAL A 94 -3.44 2.25 9.42
C VAL A 94 -2.97 3.07 8.21
N ALA A 95 -2.56 4.33 8.42
CA ALA A 95 -2.00 5.18 7.37
C ALA A 95 -0.75 4.60 6.71
N ASP A 96 0.20 4.08 7.49
CA ASP A 96 1.42 3.46 6.98
C ASP A 96 1.09 2.30 6.01
N ILE A 97 0.09 1.48 6.33
CA ILE A 97 -0.37 0.40 5.43
C ILE A 97 -1.10 0.97 4.22
N VAL A 98 -2.09 1.85 4.42
CA VAL A 98 -2.91 2.40 3.34
C VAL A 98 -2.06 3.08 2.28
N PHE A 99 -1.07 3.88 2.69
CA PHE A 99 -0.19 4.58 1.76
C PHE A 99 0.97 3.74 1.23
N ALA A 100 1.20 2.53 1.76
CA ALA A 100 2.13 1.56 1.18
C ALA A 100 1.49 0.72 0.07
N ILE A 101 0.15 0.69 -0.03
CA ILE A 101 -0.55 -0.03 -1.10
C ILE A 101 -0.32 0.69 -2.43
N PRO A 102 0.28 0.02 -3.44
CA PRO A 102 0.43 0.61 -4.77
C PRO A 102 -0.93 0.95 -5.38
N THR A 103 -1.06 2.13 -5.99
CA THR A 103 -2.31 2.62 -6.58
C THR A 103 -2.72 1.91 -7.87
N SER A 104 -1.90 0.99 -8.39
CA SER A 104 -2.18 0.26 -9.62
C SER A 104 -1.97 -1.25 -9.48
N SER A 105 -2.73 -2.02 -10.26
CA SER A 105 -2.53 -3.47 -10.43
C SER A 105 -1.23 -3.80 -11.17
N ALA A 106 -0.54 -2.82 -11.78
CA ALA A 106 0.63 -3.04 -12.61
C ALA A 106 1.75 -3.80 -11.86
N ALA A 107 1.90 -3.57 -10.55
CA ALA A 107 2.84 -4.33 -9.72
C ALA A 107 2.45 -5.82 -9.62
N SER A 108 1.16 -6.11 -9.39
CA SER A 108 0.62 -7.47 -9.37
C SER A 108 0.65 -8.13 -10.75
N GLU A 109 0.42 -7.38 -11.83
CA GLU A 109 0.53 -7.85 -13.21
C GLU A 109 1.98 -8.19 -13.57
N ARG A 110 2.95 -7.39 -13.10
CA ARG A 110 4.37 -7.72 -13.23
C ARG A 110 4.71 -9.01 -12.49
N ALA A 111 4.25 -9.16 -11.25
CA ALA A 111 4.42 -10.41 -10.50
C ALA A 111 3.80 -11.59 -11.25
N ARG A 112 2.58 -11.44 -11.78
CA ARG A 112 1.91 -12.47 -12.59
C ARG A 112 2.73 -12.84 -13.84
N SER A 113 3.27 -11.85 -14.55
CA SER A 113 4.14 -12.06 -15.72
C SER A 113 5.40 -12.87 -15.37
N ILE A 114 6.00 -12.62 -14.20
CA ILE A 114 7.13 -13.41 -13.67
C ILE A 114 6.70 -14.85 -13.37
N PHE A 115 5.55 -15.05 -12.72
CA PHE A 115 5.00 -16.38 -12.49
C PHE A 115 4.74 -17.12 -13.81
N ASP A 116 4.13 -16.48 -14.80
CA ASP A 116 3.90 -17.04 -16.14
C ASP A 116 5.22 -17.40 -16.84
N HIS A 117 6.28 -16.60 -16.63
CA HIS A 117 7.62 -16.92 -17.10
C HIS A 117 8.14 -18.20 -16.41
N ILE A 118 8.18 -18.24 -15.08
CA ILE A 118 8.72 -19.38 -14.31
C ILE A 118 7.93 -20.67 -14.61
N HIS A 119 6.59 -20.61 -14.63
CA HIS A 119 5.67 -21.71 -14.93
C HIS A 119 5.35 -21.86 -16.43
N SER A 120 6.28 -21.53 -17.32
CA SER A 120 6.04 -21.76 -18.75
C SER A 120 5.83 -23.25 -19.04
N LYS A 121 5.04 -23.59 -20.07
CA LYS A 121 4.72 -24.98 -20.44
C LYS A 121 5.97 -25.87 -20.65
N ARG A 122 7.13 -25.28 -20.99
CA ARG A 122 8.42 -25.99 -21.14
C ARG A 122 9.17 -26.21 -19.81
N ARG A 123 8.84 -25.48 -18.73
CA ARG A 123 9.52 -25.50 -17.42
C ARG A 123 8.64 -26.02 -16.26
N ASN A 124 7.61 -26.82 -16.55
CA ASN A 124 6.58 -27.22 -15.58
C ASN A 124 6.95 -28.38 -14.64
N ARG A 125 8.21 -28.50 -14.18
CA ARG A 125 8.68 -29.56 -13.25
C ARG A 125 9.09 -29.05 -11.86
N LEU A 126 8.87 -27.77 -11.57
CA LEU A 126 9.21 -27.18 -10.27
C LEU A 126 8.07 -27.41 -9.27
N SER A 127 8.45 -27.65 -8.00
CA SER A 127 7.49 -27.58 -6.90
C SER A 127 7.05 -26.14 -6.67
N VAL A 128 5.88 -25.96 -6.06
CA VAL A 128 5.32 -24.64 -5.70
C VAL A 128 6.32 -23.83 -4.89
N GLU A 129 6.94 -24.43 -3.87
CA GLU A 129 7.95 -23.79 -3.02
C GLU A 129 9.12 -23.21 -3.83
N LYS A 130 9.65 -23.97 -4.81
CA LYS A 130 10.76 -23.50 -5.65
C LYS A 130 10.34 -22.36 -6.57
N VAL A 131 9.10 -22.38 -7.05
CA VAL A 131 8.55 -21.31 -7.88
C VAL A 131 8.42 -20.03 -7.05
N GLU A 132 7.90 -20.13 -5.84
CA GLU A 132 7.76 -18.98 -4.94
C GLU A 132 9.11 -18.37 -4.58
N MET A 133 10.12 -19.20 -4.28
CA MET A 133 11.50 -18.72 -4.06
C MET A 133 12.07 -18.01 -5.29
N LEU A 134 11.89 -18.56 -6.49
CA LEU A 134 12.36 -17.91 -7.72
C LEU A 134 11.60 -16.61 -7.99
N ALA A 135 10.28 -16.60 -7.83
CA ALA A 135 9.48 -15.39 -8.00
C ALA A 135 9.93 -14.30 -7.02
N PHE A 136 10.22 -14.66 -5.76
CA PHE A 136 10.78 -13.74 -4.78
C PHE A 136 12.11 -13.14 -5.25
N ILE A 137 13.04 -13.98 -5.72
CA ILE A 137 14.33 -13.52 -6.24
C ILE A 137 14.12 -12.58 -7.43
N TYR A 138 13.32 -12.96 -8.42
CA TYR A 138 13.07 -12.15 -9.63
C TYR A 138 12.43 -10.79 -9.30
N ILE A 139 11.46 -10.76 -8.38
CA ILE A 139 10.77 -9.52 -7.99
C ILE A 139 11.70 -8.58 -7.22
N ASN A 140 12.54 -9.13 -6.33
CA ASN A 140 13.37 -8.36 -5.41
C ASN A 140 14.84 -8.26 -5.84
N TYR A 141 15.18 -8.73 -7.04
CA TYR A 141 16.59 -8.89 -7.44
C TYR A 141 17.40 -7.60 -7.30
N GLY A 142 16.90 -6.48 -7.84
CA GLY A 142 17.60 -5.18 -7.74
C GLY A 142 17.62 -4.55 -6.34
N ILE A 143 16.94 -5.15 -5.36
CA ILE A 143 17.06 -4.79 -3.93
C ILE A 143 18.10 -5.69 -3.27
N ILE A 144 18.19 -6.96 -3.69
CA ILE A 144 19.11 -7.97 -3.14
C ILE A 144 20.52 -7.75 -3.68
N GLU A 145 20.66 -7.54 -4.98
CA GLU A 145 21.91 -7.15 -5.62
C GLU A 145 21.84 -5.65 -5.88
N SER A 146 22.86 -4.92 -5.44
CA SER A 146 23.03 -3.48 -5.68
C SER A 146 23.38 -3.17 -7.14
N ASP A 147 22.88 -3.97 -8.07
CA ASP A 147 23.17 -3.94 -9.50
C ASP A 147 21.91 -3.55 -10.27
N GLU A 148 22.08 -2.79 -11.35
CA GLU A 148 20.98 -2.18 -12.13
C GLU A 148 20.18 -3.19 -12.98
N HIS A 149 20.52 -4.48 -12.91
CA HIS A 149 19.93 -5.53 -13.73
C HIS A 149 18.56 -5.97 -13.19
N ASP A 150 17.50 -5.38 -13.75
CA ASP A 150 16.13 -5.83 -13.50
C ASP A 150 15.85 -7.15 -14.26
N LEU A 151 15.99 -8.28 -13.56
CA LEU A 151 15.68 -9.62 -14.10
C LEU A 151 14.21 -9.76 -14.54
N ALA A 152 13.29 -8.96 -13.99
CA ALA A 152 11.90 -8.96 -14.43
C ALA A 152 11.71 -8.23 -15.78
N ARG A 153 12.59 -7.29 -16.11
CA ARG A 153 12.66 -6.63 -17.43
C ARG A 153 13.46 -7.40 -18.46
N HIS A 154 14.44 -8.20 -18.02
CA HIS A 154 15.28 -9.00 -18.92
C HIS A 154 14.52 -10.23 -19.46
N GLN A 155 13.40 -10.00 -20.16
CA GLN A 155 12.67 -10.99 -20.93
C GLN A 155 13.35 -11.24 -22.27
N SER A 156 14.63 -11.60 -22.27
CA SER A 156 15.21 -12.21 -23.46
C SER A 156 14.57 -13.60 -23.58
N ARG A 157 13.47 -13.69 -24.34
CA ARG A 157 13.14 -14.95 -25.02
C ARG A 157 14.41 -15.33 -25.77
N PRO A 158 15.04 -16.50 -25.51
CA PRO A 158 15.88 -17.05 -26.55
C PRO A 158 14.90 -17.30 -27.70
N GLU A 159 15.03 -16.51 -28.77
CA GLU A 159 14.38 -16.83 -30.04
C GLU A 159 14.73 -18.30 -30.28
N SER A 160 13.71 -19.14 -30.34
CA SER A 160 13.89 -20.49 -30.85
C SER A 160 14.42 -20.30 -32.26
N VAL A 161 15.72 -20.47 -32.42
CA VAL A 161 16.34 -20.59 -33.74
C VAL A 161 15.68 -21.80 -34.35
N GLU A 162 14.69 -21.56 -35.21
CA GLU A 162 14.21 -22.58 -36.11
C GLU A 162 15.39 -22.91 -37.01
N VAL A 163 15.99 -24.07 -36.75
CA VAL A 163 17.01 -24.61 -37.63
C VAL A 163 16.26 -25.10 -38.85
N ASP A 164 16.24 -24.27 -39.89
CA ASP A 164 15.80 -24.67 -41.22
C ASP A 164 16.66 -25.87 -41.67
N ASN A 165 16.01 -27.02 -41.84
CA ASN A 165 16.58 -28.21 -42.47
C ASN A 165 16.30 -28.20 -43.98
#